data_AF-A0A7J7NE67-F1
#
_entry.id   AF-A0A7J7NE67-F1
#
_cell.length_a   1.000
_cell.length_b   1.000
_cell.length_c   1.000
_cell.angle_alpha   90.00
_cell.angle_beta   90.00
_cell.angle_gamma   90.00
#
_symmetry.space_group_name_H-M   'P 1'
#
loop_
_entity.id
_entity.type
_entity.pdbx_description
1 polymer ?
#
loop_
_entity_poly.entity_id
_entity_poly.type
_entity_poly.pdbx_seq_one_letter_code
_entity_poly.pdbx_strand_id
1 'polypeptide(L)'
;NLDSQTSNADPQVEQLLRLNSRLYKYLALMTKLRIGPKGRKQLLPGIKFQKLTETTCKKLTAPLYDFVALMQKNVLHTTLIKDHQGFLFEMKAIRAVAESDSVK
;
A
#
# COMPACT_ATOMS: atom_id res chain seq x y z
N ASN A 1 -16.80 -20.80 1.40
CA ASN A 1 -15.73 -20.43 0.44
C ASN A 1 -15.71 -18.92 0.40
N LEU A 2 -15.02 -18.29 1.37
CA LEU A 2 -15.25 -16.89 1.74
C LEU A 2 -13.90 -16.15 1.89
N ASP A 3 -13.00 -16.31 0.92
CA ASP A 3 -11.63 -15.79 0.98
C ASP A 3 -11.31 -14.75 -0.11
N SER A 4 -12.28 -14.01 -0.64
CA SER A 4 -12.01 -13.11 -1.77
C SER A 4 -12.69 -11.74 -1.70
N GLN A 5 -12.96 -11.22 -0.49
CA GLN A 5 -13.53 -9.88 -0.35
C GLN A 5 -12.82 -9.02 0.70
N THR A 6 -11.49 -9.02 0.66
CA THR A 6 -10.63 -8.03 1.31
C THR A 6 -9.58 -7.48 0.34
N SER A 7 -9.97 -7.14 -0.89
CA SER A 7 -9.05 -6.45 -1.81
C SER A 7 -9.82 -5.83 -2.97
N ASN A 8 -10.19 -4.56 -2.83
CA ASN A 8 -10.42 -3.73 -4.02
C ASN A 8 -9.15 -2.89 -4.28
N ALA A 9 -7.97 -3.51 -4.12
CA ALA A 9 -6.75 -2.93 -4.63
C ALA A 9 -6.75 -3.18 -6.13
N ASP A 10 -6.75 -2.10 -6.92
CA ASP A 10 -6.62 -2.19 -8.37
C ASP A 10 -5.43 -3.11 -8.72
N PRO A 11 -5.62 -4.15 -9.56
CA PRO A 11 -4.56 -5.09 -9.94
C PRO A 11 -3.28 -4.39 -10.42
N GLN A 12 -3.40 -3.20 -11.01
CA GLN A 12 -2.27 -2.39 -11.45
C GLN A 12 -1.47 -1.82 -10.27
N VAL A 13 -2.15 -1.41 -9.20
CA VAL A 13 -1.53 -0.91 -7.95
C VAL A 13 -0.77 -2.02 -7.26
N GLU A 14 -1.36 -3.21 -7.16
CA GLU A 14 -0.68 -4.36 -6.58
C GLU A 14 0.54 -4.78 -7.40
N GLN A 15 0.41 -4.83 -8.73
CA GLN A 15 1.52 -5.14 -9.62
C GLN A 15 2.65 -4.10 -9.50
N LEU A 16 2.32 -2.80 -9.43
CA LEU A 16 3.29 -1.73 -9.22
C LEU A 16 4.04 -1.91 -7.90
N LEU A 17 3.35 -2.20 -6.80
CA LEU A 17 3.98 -2.44 -5.50
C LEU A 17 4.88 -3.69 -5.50
N ARG A 18 4.45 -4.76 -6.18
CA ARG A 18 5.27 -5.98 -6.35
C ARG A 18 6.54 -5.72 -7.16
N LEU A 19 6.49 -4.89 -8.21
CA LEU A 19 7.68 -4.51 -8.98
C LEU A 19 8.64 -3.66 -8.15
N ASN A 20 8.11 -2.68 -7.41
CA ASN A 20 8.90 -1.85 -6.51
C ASN A 20 9.60 -2.68 -5.42
N SER A 21 8.90 -3.62 -4.78
CA SER A 21 9.50 -4.46 -3.74
C SER A 21 10.63 -5.34 -4.27
N ARG A 22 10.49 -5.87 -5.50
CA ARG A 22 11.57 -6.61 -6.18
C ARG A 22 12.77 -5.72 -6.47
N LEU A 23 12.55 -4.50 -6.95
CA LEU A 23 13.64 -3.56 -7.22
C LEU A 23 14.44 -3.25 -5.94
N TYR A 24 13.76 -2.94 -4.82
CA TYR A 24 14.44 -2.70 -3.55
C TYR A 24 15.18 -3.93 -3.03
N LYS A 25 14.64 -5.14 -3.23
CA LYS A 25 15.35 -6.39 -2.91
C LYS A 25 16.67 -6.50 -3.67
N TYR A 26 16.67 -6.20 -4.97
CA TYR A 26 17.90 -6.21 -5.77
C TYR A 26 18.88 -5.11 -5.35
N LEU A 27 18.43 -3.89 -5.07
CA LEU A 27 19.29 -2.83 -4.54
C LEU A 27 19.94 -3.21 -3.21
N ALA A 28 19.17 -3.81 -2.30
CA ALA A 28 19.68 -4.28 -1.02
C ALA A 28 20.74 -5.37 -1.20
N LEU A 29 20.52 -6.32 -2.11
CA LEU A 29 21.50 -7.37 -2.44
C LEU A 29 22.78 -6.78 -3.04
N MET A 30 22.66 -5.87 -4.01
CA MET A 30 23.81 -5.19 -4.59
C MET A 30 24.61 -4.42 -3.55
N THR A 31 23.92 -3.75 -2.62
CA THR A 31 24.56 -3.01 -1.52
C THR A 31 25.29 -3.98 -0.59
N LYS A 32 24.65 -5.09 -0.18
CA LYS A 32 25.27 -6.11 0.67
C LYS A 32 26.52 -6.72 0.04
N LEU A 33 26.50 -7.01 -1.26
CA LEU A 33 27.66 -7.55 -2.00
C LEU A 33 28.84 -6.57 -2.05
N ARG A 34 28.58 -5.27 -1.88
CA ARG A 34 29.61 -4.22 -1.86
C ARG A 34 30.14 -3.93 -0.46
N ILE A 35 29.45 -4.37 0.59
CA ILE A 35 29.91 -4.23 1.97
C ILE A 35 30.94 -5.32 2.25
N GLY A 36 32.18 -4.91 2.53
CA GLY A 36 33.23 -5.83 2.93
C GLY A 36 32.97 -6.43 4.32
N PRO A 37 33.55 -7.61 4.63
CA PRO A 37 33.47 -8.15 5.99
C PRO A 37 34.07 -7.16 6.99
N LYS A 38 33.55 -7.17 8.23
CA LYS A 38 33.98 -6.29 9.32
C LYS A 38 35.52 -6.30 9.44
N GLY A 39 36.13 -5.11 9.47
CA GLY A 39 37.58 -4.95 9.58
C GLY A 39 38.33 -4.82 8.25
N ARG A 40 37.68 -4.97 7.09
CA ARG A 40 38.29 -4.59 5.79
C ARG A 40 37.97 -3.14 5.42
N LYS A 41 38.96 -2.44 4.84
CA LYS A 41 38.74 -1.12 4.22
C LYS A 41 37.71 -1.25 3.10
N GLN A 42 36.50 -0.73 3.34
CA GLN A 42 35.44 -0.71 2.34
C GLN A 42 35.76 0.38 1.32
N LEU A 43 35.79 0.01 0.04
CA LEU A 43 35.90 0.99 -1.03
C LEU A 43 34.61 1.81 -1.06
N LEU A 44 34.74 3.14 -1.08
CA LEU A 44 33.58 4.02 -1.25
C LEU A 44 32.80 3.61 -2.51
N PRO A 45 31.46 3.65 -2.47
CA PRO A 45 30.66 3.38 -3.64
C PRO A 45 31.07 4.33 -4.78
N GLY A 46 31.34 3.79 -5.97
CA GLY A 46 31.69 4.61 -7.12
C GLY A 46 30.54 5.52 -7.55
N ILE A 47 30.85 6.55 -8.35
CA ILE A 47 29.90 7.58 -8.84
C ILE A 47 28.63 6.96 -9.46
N LYS A 48 28.76 5.83 -10.16
CA LYS A 48 27.62 5.11 -10.75
C LYS A 48 26.62 4.64 -9.69
N PHE A 49 27.10 4.12 -8.57
CA PHE A 49 26.26 3.64 -7.47
C PHE A 49 25.60 4.81 -6.74
N GLN A 50 26.35 5.87 -6.47
CA GLN A 50 25.82 7.09 -5.89
C GLN A 50 24.68 7.68 -6.75
N LYS A 51 24.90 7.83 -8.07
CA LYS A 51 23.90 8.36 -9.01
C LYS A 51 22.66 7.45 -9.11
N LEU A 52 22.84 6.14 -9.07
CA LEU A 52 21.74 5.17 -9.04
C LEU A 52 20.89 5.32 -7.77
N THR A 53 21.54 5.41 -6.61
CA THR A 53 20.84 5.62 -5.32
C THR A 53 20.10 6.94 -5.32
N GLU A 54 20.76 8.03 -5.73
CA GLU A 54 20.15 9.35 -5.78
C GLU A 54 18.92 9.38 -6.71
N THR A 55 19.05 8.80 -7.90
CA THR A 55 17.94 8.72 -8.86
C THR A 55 16.79 7.89 -8.29
N THR A 56 17.08 6.74 -7.68
CA THR A 56 16.07 5.90 -7.03
C THR A 56 15.35 6.66 -5.91
N CYS A 57 16.09 7.33 -5.03
CA CYS A 57 15.51 8.09 -3.93
C CYS A 57 14.62 9.23 -4.43
N LYS A 58 15.09 10.02 -5.41
CA LYS A 58 14.37 11.20 -5.92
C LYS A 58 13.19 10.85 -6.84
N LYS A 59 13.37 9.87 -7.73
CA LYS A 59 12.41 9.57 -8.79
C LYS A 59 11.47 8.42 -8.47
N LEU A 60 11.80 7.60 -7.46
CA LEU A 60 10.99 6.45 -7.08
C LEU A 60 10.54 6.51 -5.63
N THR A 61 11.48 6.61 -4.68
CA THR A 61 11.13 6.53 -3.25
C THR A 61 10.22 7.67 -2.81
N ALA A 62 10.53 8.91 -3.19
CA ALA A 62 9.68 10.07 -2.87
C ALA A 62 8.24 9.92 -3.40
N PRO A 63 8.01 9.73 -4.72
CA PRO A 63 6.64 9.58 -5.23
C PRO A 63 5.95 8.29 -4.75
N LEU A 64 6.69 7.24 -4.40
CA LEU A 64 6.10 6.02 -3.86
C LEU A 64 5.47 6.24 -2.47
N TYR A 65 6.08 7.06 -1.62
CA TYR A 65 5.48 7.42 -0.32
C TYR A 65 4.19 8.21 -0.50
N ASP A 66 4.20 9.20 -1.39
CA ASP A 66 3.00 9.99 -1.71
C ASP A 66 1.89 9.09 -2.29
N PHE A 67 2.26 8.18 -3.19
CA PHE A 67 1.35 7.20 -3.77
C PHE A 67 0.71 6.28 -2.73
N VAL A 68 1.52 5.69 -1.83
CA VAL A 68 1.01 4.82 -0.77
C VAL A 68 0.10 5.60 0.19
N ALA A 69 0.47 6.83 0.54
CA ALA A 69 -0.36 7.69 1.39
C ALA A 69 -1.72 8.01 0.72
N LEU A 70 -1.74 8.26 -0.58
CA LEU A 70 -2.97 8.47 -1.33
C LEU A 70 -3.84 7.21 -1.37
N MET A 71 -3.24 6.04 -1.61
CA MET A 71 -3.96 4.76 -1.62
C MET A 71 -4.56 4.44 -0.25
N GLN A 72 -3.82 4.67 0.83
CA GLN A 72 -4.33 4.47 2.19
C GLN A 72 -5.52 5.39 2.51
N LYS A 73 -5.46 6.67 2.12
CA LYS A 73 -6.57 7.62 2.29
C LYS A 73 -7.82 7.19 1.52
N ASN A 74 -7.66 6.74 0.27
CA ASN A 74 -8.79 6.29 -0.56
C ASN A 74 -9.43 5.02 -0.01
N VAL A 75 -8.62 4.06 0.48
CA VAL A 75 -9.13 2.85 1.14
C VAL A 75 -9.90 3.22 2.41
N LEU A 76 -9.35 4.07 3.28
CA LEU A 76 -10.03 4.52 4.50
C LEU A 76 -11.36 5.20 4.20
N HIS A 77 -11.38 6.16 3.26
CA HIS A 77 -12.60 6.87 2.87
C HIS A 77 -13.67 5.92 2.31
N THR A 78 -13.25 4.94 1.50
CA THR A 78 -14.16 3.93 0.96
C THR A 78 -14.72 3.01 2.06
N THR A 79 -13.91 2.63 3.05
CA THR A 79 -14.37 1.82 4.18
C THR A 79 -15.35 2.58 5.06
N LEU A 80 -15.07 3.85 5.38
CA LEU A 80 -15.99 4.69 6.16
C LEU A 80 -17.34 4.89 5.46
N ILE A 81 -17.35 5.08 4.13
CA ILE A 81 -18.60 5.17 3.35
C ILE A 81 -19.38 3.85 3.42
N LYS A 82 -18.70 2.71 3.27
CA LYS A 82 -19.35 1.40 3.36
C LYS A 82 -19.94 1.15 4.76
N ASP A 83 -19.22 1.52 5.81
CA ASP A 83 -19.68 1.39 7.19
C ASP A 83 -20.89 2.30 7.44
N HIS A 84 -20.87 3.52 6.91
CA HIS A 84 -21.99 4.46 7.00
C HIS A 84 -23.21 3.99 6.21
N GLN A 85 -23.00 3.33 5.05
CA GLN A 85 -24.08 2.80 4.22
C GLN A 85 -24.68 1.52 4.81
N GLY A 86 -23.86 0.67 5.46
CA GLY A 86 -24.31 -0.47 6.25
C GLY A 86 -25.15 -0.03 7.45
N PHE A 87 -24.72 1.00 8.17
CA PHE A 87 -25.50 1.57 9.28
C PHE A 87 -26.83 2.18 8.81
N LEU A 88 -26.84 2.90 7.69
CA LEU A 88 -28.07 3.43 7.09
C LEU A 88 -29.01 2.32 6.60
N PHE A 89 -28.48 1.17 6.17
CA PHE A 89 -29.28 0.01 5.78
C PHE A 89 -29.91 -0.66 7.00
N GLU A 90 -29.15 -0.87 8.07
CA GLU A 90 -29.64 -1.37 9.36
C GLU A 90 -30.73 -0.47 9.96
N MET A 91 -30.52 0.84 9.99
CA MET A 91 -31.54 1.78 10.47
C MET A 91 -32.83 1.74 9.64
N LYS A 92 -32.73 1.54 8.32
CA LYS A 92 -33.90 1.38 7.44
C LYS A 92 -34.61 0.05 7.70
N ALA A 93 -33.88 -1.03 7.95
CA ALA A 93 -34.46 -2.32 8.31
C ALA A 93 -35.22 -2.24 9.64
N ILE A 94 -34.63 -1.60 10.66
CA ILE A 94 -35.28 -1.38 11.97
C ILE A 94 -36.57 -0.55 11.81
N ARG A 95 -36.54 0.51 10.99
CA ARG A 95 -37.73 1.33 10.69
C ARG A 95 -38.83 0.50 10.01
N ALA A 96 -38.48 -0.33 9.03
CA ALA A 96 -39.45 -1.17 8.33
C ALA A 96 -40.12 -2.22 9.24
N VAL A 97 -39.36 -2.76 10.21
CA VAL A 97 -39.91 -3.67 11.23
C VAL A 97 -40.86 -2.92 12.16
N ALA A 98 -40.47 -1.73 12.63
CA ALA A 98 -41.32 -0.91 13.51
C ALA A 98 -42.62 -0.43 12.83
N GLU A 99 -42.58 -0.16 11.53
CA GLU A 99 -43.76 0.22 10.74
C GLU A 99 -44.70 -0.97 10.44
N SER A 100 -44.19 -2.22 10.51
CA SER A 100 -44.99 -3.44 10.30
C SER A 100 -45.79 -3.86 11.54
N ASP A 101 -45.32 -3.51 12.74
CA ASP A 101 -45.98 -3.84 14.01
C ASP A 101 -47.06 -2.83 14.43
N SER A 102 -47.15 -1.67 13.77
CA SER A 102 -48.14 -0.62 14.07
C SER A 102 -49.44 -0.69 13.24
N VAL A 103 -49.59 -1.70 12.37
CA VAL A 103 -50.84 -1.98 11.63
C VAL A 103 -51.48 -3.25 12.20
N LYS A 104 -52.04 -3.14 13.40
CA LYS A 104 -53.06 -4.06 13.94
C LYS A 104 -54.11 -3.25 14.67
#